data_AF-Q1MYR5-F1
#
_entry.id   AF-Q1MYR5-F1
#
_cell.length_a   1.000
_cell.length_b   1.000
_cell.length_c   1.000
_cell.angle_alpha   90.00
_cell.angle_beta   90.00
_cell.angle_gamma   90.00
#
_symmetry.space_group_name_H-M   'P 1'
#
loop_
_entity.id
_entity.type
_entity.pdbx_description
1 polymer ?
#
loop_
_entity_poly.entity_id
_entity_poly.type
_entity_poly.pdbx_seq_one_letter_code
_entity_poly.pdbx_strand_id
1 'polypeptide(L)'
;MGTSKGFTLLELMVATAILGIMASVALPNLSSLIDRYSTSANVRAFMQTLKFARYHALKSGTDITLCPVNGSICTDNWNKPIRVFQDRNRNQRVNAGEEILMSSHIPIDQNSVITRSGTGNHLRFNWKGHAFGSATTFVICARENHQASRQVILNFQGRVRSRGYLSRNGTPYASLGSLACPQV
;
A
#
# COMPACT_ATOMS: atom_id res chain seq x y z
N MET A 1 -62.79 -8.78 -1.80
CA MET A 1 -61.90 -8.95 -2.97
C MET A 1 -61.11 -7.65 -3.14
N GLY A 2 -59.84 -7.63 -2.74
CA GLY A 2 -58.99 -6.44 -2.89
C GLY A 2 -58.45 -6.40 -4.32
N THR A 3 -58.74 -5.33 -5.05
CA THR A 3 -58.16 -5.06 -6.36
C THR A 3 -56.68 -4.70 -6.20
N SER A 4 -55.79 -5.50 -6.78
CA SER A 4 -54.37 -5.20 -6.87
C SER A 4 -54.17 -3.93 -7.72
N LYS A 5 -53.75 -2.83 -7.09
CA LYS A 5 -53.40 -1.59 -7.80
C LYS A 5 -52.04 -1.77 -8.48
N GLY A 6 -52.01 -1.70 -9.81
CA GLY A 6 -50.77 -1.70 -10.61
C GLY A 6 -50.22 -0.28 -10.79
N PHE A 7 -48.92 -0.18 -11.04
CA PHE A 7 -48.24 1.08 -11.37
C PHE A 7 -48.59 1.55 -12.77
N THR A 8 -48.68 2.86 -12.98
CA THR A 8 -48.87 3.41 -14.33
C THR A 8 -47.55 3.46 -15.10
N LEU A 9 -47.60 3.43 -16.43
CA LEU A 9 -46.39 3.55 -17.27
C LEU A 9 -45.64 4.87 -16.99
N LEU A 10 -46.38 5.96 -16.76
CA LEU A 10 -45.82 7.26 -16.41
C LEU A 10 -45.10 7.21 -15.05
N GLU A 11 -45.68 6.53 -14.06
CA GLU A 11 -45.08 6.38 -12.74
C GLU A 11 -43.77 5.59 -12.79
N LEU A 12 -43.71 4.53 -13.60
CA LEU A 12 -42.49 3.75 -13.79
C LEU A 12 -41.42 4.55 -14.54
N MET A 13 -41.80 5.36 -15.54
CA MET A 13 -40.88 6.29 -16.22
C MET A 13 -40.31 7.35 -15.26
N VAL A 14 -41.15 7.97 -14.42
CA VAL A 14 -40.71 8.97 -13.45
C VAL A 14 -39.82 8.33 -12.38
N ALA A 15 -40.21 7.16 -11.85
CA ALA A 15 -39.41 6.44 -10.85
C ALA A 15 -38.03 6.05 -11.39
N THR A 16 -37.96 5.50 -12.62
CA THR A 16 -36.68 5.14 -13.25
C THR A 16 -35.83 6.36 -13.60
N ALA A 17 -36.44 7.48 -14.01
CA ALA A 17 -35.71 8.73 -14.23
C ALA A 17 -35.08 9.25 -12.93
N ILE A 18 -35.83 9.26 -11.81
CA ILE A 18 -35.33 9.67 -10.50
C ILE A 18 -34.20 8.75 -10.04
N LEU A 19 -34.37 7.43 -10.18
CA LEU A 19 -33.31 6.45 -9.86
C LEU A 19 -32.05 6.67 -10.68
N GLY A 20 -32.18 6.97 -11.98
CA GLY A 20 -31.04 7.27 -12.85
C GLY A 20 -30.28 8.52 -12.42
N ILE A 21 -30.99 9.59 -12.04
CA ILE A 21 -30.38 10.82 -11.51
C ILE A 21 -29.67 10.56 -10.18
N MET A 22 -30.27 9.79 -9.27
CA MET A 22 -29.62 9.44 -8.01
C MET A 22 -28.37 8.59 -8.21
N ALA A 23 -28.43 7.59 -9.10
CA ALA A 23 -27.30 6.71 -9.41
C ALA A 23 -26.12 7.49 -10.00
N SER A 24 -26.36 8.48 -10.87
CA SER A 24 -25.28 9.25 -11.51
C SER A 24 -24.46 10.09 -10.51
N VAL A 25 -25.07 10.52 -9.40
CA VAL A 25 -24.37 11.26 -8.33
C VAL A 25 -23.72 10.32 -7.31
N ALA A 26 -24.36 9.18 -7.00
CA ALA A 26 -23.88 8.24 -5.99
C ALA A 26 -22.66 7.43 -6.45
N LEU A 27 -22.65 6.94 -7.69
CA LEU A 27 -21.60 6.07 -8.22
C LEU A 27 -20.18 6.67 -8.24
N PRO A 28 -19.93 7.92 -8.71
CA PRO A 28 -18.58 8.48 -8.73
C PRO A 28 -17.98 8.66 -7.33
N ASN A 29 -18.82 8.90 -6.32
CA ASN A 29 -18.35 9.02 -4.94
C ASN A 29 -17.88 7.69 -4.36
N LEU A 30 -18.42 6.56 -4.85
CA LEU A 30 -18.08 5.23 -4.37
C LEU A 30 -16.64 4.82 -4.72
N SER A 31 -16.16 5.09 -5.94
CA SER A 31 -14.78 4.75 -6.32
C SER A 31 -13.77 5.50 -5.45
N SER A 32 -14.04 6.77 -5.15
CA SER A 32 -13.20 7.59 -4.27
C SER A 32 -13.14 7.06 -2.83
N LEU A 33 -14.25 6.49 -2.34
CA LEU A 33 -14.32 5.86 -1.03
C LEU A 33 -13.54 4.56 -1.02
N ILE A 34 -13.73 3.71 -2.04
CA ILE A 34 -13.01 2.45 -2.21
C ILE A 34 -11.50 2.70 -2.21
N ASP A 35 -11.01 3.65 -3.00
CA ASP A 35 -9.60 4.03 -3.06
C ASP A 35 -9.04 4.46 -1.70
N ARG A 36 -9.81 5.22 -0.92
CA ARG A 36 -9.40 5.64 0.44
C ARG A 36 -9.31 4.46 1.39
N TYR A 37 -10.28 3.55 1.33
CA TYR A 37 -10.31 2.36 2.18
C TYR A 37 -9.19 1.38 1.82
N SER A 38 -9.04 1.03 0.54
CA SER A 38 -8.02 0.11 0.04
C SER A 38 -6.61 0.63 0.32
N THR A 39 -6.34 1.89 -0.05
CA THR A 39 -5.03 2.51 0.19
C THR A 39 -4.71 2.58 1.68
N SER A 40 -5.68 2.96 2.53
CA SER A 40 -5.47 3.00 3.97
C SER A 40 -5.22 1.61 4.57
N ALA A 41 -5.90 0.57 4.09
CA ALA A 41 -5.68 -0.81 4.51
C ALA A 41 -4.29 -1.29 4.11
N ASN A 42 -3.88 -1.07 2.86
CA ASN A 42 -2.59 -1.48 2.34
C ASN A 42 -1.42 -0.73 2.99
N VAL A 43 -1.59 0.56 3.27
CA VAL A 43 -0.63 1.35 4.08
C VAL A 43 -0.47 0.78 5.49
N ARG A 44 -1.58 0.40 6.14
CA ARG A 44 -1.52 -0.21 7.47
C ARG A 44 -0.83 -1.57 7.45
N ALA A 45 -1.19 -2.43 6.48
CA ALA A 45 -0.58 -3.74 6.31
C ALA A 45 0.93 -3.62 6.05
N PHE A 46 1.35 -2.74 5.14
CA PHE A 46 2.76 -2.52 4.84
C PHE A 46 3.54 -1.98 6.06
N MET A 47 2.97 -1.01 6.79
CA MET A 47 3.58 -0.54 8.03
C MET A 47 3.65 -1.63 9.11
N GLN A 48 2.66 -2.53 9.18
CA GLN A 48 2.69 -3.67 10.08
C GLN A 48 3.82 -4.63 9.70
N THR A 49 4.03 -4.94 8.41
CA THR A 49 5.16 -5.75 7.96
C THR A 49 6.50 -5.14 8.36
N LEU A 50 6.69 -3.82 8.18
CA LEU A 50 7.90 -3.12 8.60
C LEU A 50 8.11 -3.17 10.12
N LYS A 51 7.05 -2.93 10.89
CA LYS A 51 7.10 -2.99 12.36
C LYS A 51 7.35 -4.40 12.87
N PHE A 52 6.78 -5.42 12.21
CA PHE A 52 7.00 -6.83 12.52
C PHE A 52 8.46 -7.20 12.32
N ALA A 53 9.06 -6.84 11.17
CA ALA A 53 10.47 -7.09 10.91
C ALA A 53 11.38 -6.44 11.98
N ARG A 54 11.11 -5.18 12.34
CA ARG A 54 11.84 -4.48 13.40
C ARG A 54 11.67 -5.14 14.76
N TYR A 55 10.44 -5.49 15.13
CA TYR A 55 10.13 -6.16 16.38
C TYR A 55 10.87 -7.50 16.48
N HIS A 56 10.87 -8.27 15.39
CA HIS A 56 11.58 -9.54 15.37
C HIS A 56 13.08 -9.34 15.54
N ALA A 57 13.69 -8.37 14.85
CA ALA A 57 15.12 -8.07 15.00
C ALA A 57 15.52 -7.73 16.45
N LEU A 58 14.69 -6.93 17.13
CA LEU A 58 14.86 -6.61 18.54
C LEU A 58 14.69 -7.83 19.45
N LYS A 59 13.65 -8.64 19.20
CA LYS A 59 13.31 -9.81 20.01
C LYS A 59 14.34 -10.93 19.88
N SER A 60 14.81 -11.21 18.67
CA SER A 60 15.78 -12.27 18.39
C SER A 60 17.22 -11.84 18.58
N GLY A 61 17.50 -10.53 18.71
CA GLY A 61 18.85 -10.00 18.78
C GLY A 61 19.65 -10.24 17.48
N THR A 62 18.97 -10.33 16.34
CA THR A 62 19.58 -10.61 15.03
C THR A 62 19.12 -9.63 13.98
N ASP A 63 19.90 -9.52 12.89
CA ASP A 63 19.51 -8.71 11.74
C ASP A 63 18.40 -9.40 10.95
N ILE A 64 17.34 -8.66 10.62
CA ILE A 64 16.19 -9.14 9.84
C ILE A 64 16.10 -8.35 8.54
N THR A 65 15.94 -9.09 7.44
CA THR A 65 15.82 -8.55 6.09
C THR A 65 14.37 -8.63 5.61
N LEU A 66 13.93 -7.59 4.91
CA LEU A 66 12.63 -7.50 4.26
C LEU A 66 12.84 -7.05 2.83
N CYS A 67 12.33 -7.80 1.86
CA CYS A 67 12.42 -7.42 0.45
C CYS A 67 11.20 -7.89 -0.34
N PRO A 68 10.84 -7.23 -1.45
CA PRO A 68 9.95 -7.83 -2.42
C PRO A 68 10.72 -8.94 -3.14
N VAL A 69 10.05 -10.05 -3.42
CA VAL A 69 10.68 -11.26 -3.99
C VAL A 69 10.08 -11.62 -5.35
N ASN A 70 10.94 -12.11 -6.23
CA ASN A 70 10.54 -12.88 -7.40
C ASN A 70 11.00 -14.34 -7.19
N GLY A 71 10.06 -15.21 -6.83
CA GLY A 71 10.37 -16.54 -6.31
C GLY A 71 11.06 -16.45 -4.93
N SER A 72 12.38 -16.64 -4.91
CA SER A 72 13.22 -16.56 -3.70
C SER A 72 14.26 -15.44 -3.74
N ILE A 73 14.32 -14.64 -4.82
CA ILE A 73 15.34 -13.60 -4.99
C ILE A 73 14.73 -12.22 -4.70
N CYS A 74 15.41 -11.41 -3.89
CA CYS A 74 15.00 -10.03 -3.66
C CYS A 74 15.10 -9.21 -4.96
N THR A 75 14.05 -8.45 -5.27
CA THR A 75 13.94 -7.55 -6.44
C THR A 75 13.78 -6.11 -5.98
N ASP A 76 13.96 -5.16 -6.88
CA ASP A 76 13.66 -3.74 -6.68
C ASP A 76 12.18 -3.40 -6.95
N ASN A 77 11.39 -4.35 -7.47
CA ASN A 77 9.97 -4.13 -7.71
C ASN A 77 9.13 -4.36 -6.45
N TRP A 78 8.89 -3.28 -5.71
CA TRP A 78 8.08 -3.25 -4.47
C TRP A 78 6.58 -3.52 -4.67
N ASN A 79 6.13 -3.76 -5.90
CA ASN A 79 4.79 -4.26 -6.22
C ASN A 79 4.70 -5.80 -6.16
N LYS A 80 5.82 -6.50 -5.96
CA LYS A 80 5.86 -7.96 -5.77
C LYS A 80 5.60 -8.35 -4.32
N PRO A 81 5.26 -9.62 -4.04
CA PRO A 81 5.12 -10.11 -2.67
C PRO A 81 6.38 -9.83 -1.86
N ILE A 82 6.20 -9.40 -0.62
CA ILE A 82 7.26 -9.06 0.32
C ILE A 82 7.44 -10.21 1.30
N ARG A 83 8.70 -10.62 1.52
CA ARG A 83 9.07 -11.59 2.54
C ARG A 83 9.94 -10.94 3.61
N VAL A 84 9.78 -11.41 4.84
CA VAL A 84 10.58 -11.07 6.00
C VAL A 84 11.29 -12.34 6.47
N PHE A 85 12.61 -12.30 6.54
CA PHE A 85 13.43 -13.47 6.86
C PHE A 85 14.80 -13.05 7.41
N GLN A 86 15.52 -14.02 7.98
CA GLN A 86 16.89 -13.81 8.44
C GLN A 86 17.89 -14.17 7.33
N ASP A 87 18.42 -13.16 6.63
CA ASP A 87 19.44 -13.31 5.57
C ASP A 87 20.85 -13.41 6.20
N ARG A 88 21.23 -14.61 6.64
CA ARG A 88 22.48 -14.83 7.40
C ARG A 88 23.74 -14.67 6.56
N ASN A 89 23.69 -15.09 5.30
CA ASN A 89 24.82 -15.03 4.36
C ASN A 89 24.85 -13.72 3.55
N ARG A 90 23.87 -12.83 3.77
CA ARG A 90 23.75 -11.51 3.12
C ARG A 90 23.65 -11.59 1.59
N ASN A 91 23.11 -12.68 1.07
CA ASN A 91 23.03 -12.92 -0.36
C ASN A 91 21.73 -12.40 -0.99
N GLN A 92 20.83 -11.81 -0.18
CA GLN A 92 19.54 -11.25 -0.62
C GLN A 92 18.66 -12.28 -1.34
N ARG A 93 18.75 -13.54 -0.91
CA ARG A 93 17.92 -14.64 -1.39
C ARG A 93 17.39 -15.41 -0.19
N VAL A 94 16.15 -15.85 -0.29
CA VAL A 94 15.54 -16.77 0.66
C VAL A 94 16.08 -18.17 0.34
N ASN A 95 17.04 -18.62 1.14
CA ASN A 95 17.73 -19.89 0.91
C ASN A 95 16.97 -21.08 1.51
N ALA A 96 17.24 -22.29 1.03
CA ALA A 96 16.72 -23.51 1.65
C ALA A 96 17.24 -23.62 3.09
N GLY A 97 16.33 -23.72 4.05
CA GLY A 97 16.64 -23.72 5.49
C GLY A 97 16.58 -22.35 6.18
N GLU A 98 16.37 -21.26 5.43
CA GLU A 98 16.02 -19.98 6.04
C GLU A 98 14.52 -19.92 6.32
N GLU A 99 14.17 -19.57 7.56
CA GLU A 99 12.79 -19.43 7.98
C GLU A 99 12.19 -18.12 7.45
N ILE A 100 11.06 -18.23 6.75
CA ILE A 100 10.25 -17.08 6.36
C ILE A 100 9.36 -16.72 7.55
N LEU A 101 9.68 -15.60 8.19
CA LEU A 101 8.99 -15.13 9.39
C LEU A 101 7.63 -14.52 9.06
N MET A 102 7.53 -13.86 7.91
CA MET A 102 6.28 -13.27 7.43
C MET A 102 6.31 -13.13 5.91
N SER A 103 5.14 -13.31 5.29
CA SER A 103 4.89 -12.93 3.91
C SER A 103 3.73 -11.95 3.85
N SER A 104 3.85 -10.92 3.01
CA SER A 104 2.78 -9.95 2.77
C SER A 104 2.77 -9.55 1.30
N HIS A 105 1.66 -9.05 0.80
CA HIS A 105 1.57 -8.48 -0.54
C HIS A 105 0.61 -7.30 -0.51
N ILE A 106 0.86 -6.30 -1.35
CA ILE A 106 -0.08 -5.21 -1.58
C ILE A 106 -0.85 -5.58 -2.84
N PRO A 107 -2.20 -5.68 -2.80
CA PRO A 107 -3.01 -5.91 -3.99
C PRO A 107 -2.79 -4.79 -5.00
N ILE A 108 -2.21 -5.14 -6.16
CA ILE A 108 -1.80 -4.19 -7.19
C ILE A 108 -2.93 -3.81 -8.16
N ASP A 109 -4.09 -4.46 -8.03
CA ASP A 109 -5.32 -4.14 -8.76
C ASP A 109 -5.90 -2.78 -8.35
N GLN A 110 -5.69 -2.37 -7.09
CA GLN A 110 -6.21 -1.12 -6.52
C GLN A 110 -5.12 -0.13 -6.14
N ASN A 111 -3.87 -0.58 -6.02
CA ASN A 111 -2.76 0.25 -5.60
C ASN A 111 -1.49 -0.03 -6.39
N SER A 112 -0.54 0.90 -6.35
CA SER A 112 0.83 0.64 -6.74
C SER A 112 1.80 1.20 -5.72
N VAL A 113 2.99 0.62 -5.63
CA VAL A 113 4.06 1.06 -4.77
C VAL A 113 5.16 1.64 -5.64
N ILE A 114 5.51 2.89 -5.35
CA ILE A 114 6.67 3.55 -5.96
C ILE A 114 7.69 3.90 -4.87
N THR A 115 8.96 3.80 -5.24
CA THR A 115 10.10 4.12 -4.38
C THR A 115 11.06 5.01 -5.12
N ARG A 116 11.92 5.72 -4.38
CA ARG A 116 12.89 6.64 -4.98
C ARG A 116 13.92 5.82 -5.77
N SER A 117 14.35 6.32 -6.92
CA SER A 117 15.44 5.69 -7.68
C SER A 117 16.67 5.48 -6.77
N GLY A 118 17.26 4.29 -6.84
CA GLY A 118 18.34 3.86 -5.94
C GLY A 118 17.88 3.35 -4.57
N THR A 119 16.57 3.27 -4.29
CA THR A 119 16.07 2.46 -3.17
C THR A 119 16.48 1.03 -3.42
N GLY A 120 17.27 0.45 -2.51
CA GLY A 120 17.74 -0.92 -2.64
C GLY A 120 16.59 -1.92 -2.78
N ASN A 121 16.92 -3.11 -3.25
CA ASN A 121 16.01 -4.25 -3.34
C ASN A 121 15.63 -4.84 -1.97
N HIS A 122 16.11 -4.28 -0.85
CA HIS A 122 15.82 -4.79 0.49
C HIS A 122 15.90 -3.67 1.53
N LEU A 123 15.26 -3.93 2.66
CA LEU A 123 15.40 -3.20 3.90
C LEU A 123 15.98 -4.15 4.95
N ARG A 124 16.83 -3.65 5.83
CA ARG A 124 17.37 -4.42 6.95
C ARG A 124 17.17 -3.67 8.25
N PHE A 125 16.61 -4.36 9.24
CA PHE A 125 16.67 -3.93 10.63
C PHE A 125 17.78 -4.69 11.32
N ASN A 126 18.71 -3.98 11.97
CA ASN A 126 19.70 -4.65 12.79
C ASN A 126 19.09 -5.08 14.14
N TRP A 127 19.86 -5.84 14.92
CA TRP A 127 19.46 -6.30 16.26
C TRP A 127 19.06 -5.19 17.26
N LYS A 128 19.49 -3.93 17.04
CA LYS A 128 19.04 -2.75 17.82
C LYS A 128 17.77 -2.09 17.26
N GLY A 129 17.20 -2.67 16.21
CA GLY A 129 16.01 -2.17 15.52
C GLY A 129 16.25 -0.95 14.63
N HIS A 130 17.51 -0.63 14.30
CA HIS A 130 17.86 0.46 13.38
C HIS A 130 17.83 -0.03 11.93
N ALA A 131 17.49 0.88 11.01
CA ALA A 131 17.38 0.65 9.58
C ALA A 131 18.47 1.41 8.79
N PHE A 132 19.73 1.30 9.23
CA PHE A 132 20.85 1.96 8.55
C PHE A 132 21.00 1.44 7.11
N GLY A 133 21.18 2.35 6.14
CA GLY A 133 21.21 2.00 4.72
C GLY A 133 19.84 1.65 4.12
N SER A 134 18.79 1.57 4.93
CA SER A 134 17.42 1.25 4.51
C SER A 134 16.42 2.38 4.75
N ALA A 135 16.88 3.54 5.22
CA ALA A 135 16.03 4.71 5.38
C ALA A 135 15.51 5.16 4.01
N THR A 136 14.19 5.16 3.82
CA THR A 136 13.57 5.52 2.54
C THR A 136 12.11 5.95 2.72
N THR A 137 11.50 6.43 1.64
CA THR A 137 10.08 6.76 1.56
C THR A 137 9.45 5.95 0.42
N PHE A 138 8.39 5.23 0.77
CA PHE A 138 7.49 4.57 -0.16
C PHE A 138 6.28 5.45 -0.39
N VAL A 139 5.74 5.45 -1.61
CA VAL A 139 4.40 5.98 -1.87
C VAL A 139 3.53 4.83 -2.33
N ILE A 140 2.42 4.63 -1.62
CA ILE A 140 1.35 3.72 -2.02
C ILE A 140 0.31 4.58 -2.71
N CYS A 141 0.25 4.44 -4.03
CA CYS A 141 -0.63 5.18 -4.92
C CYS A 141 -1.99 4.49 -4.98
N ALA A 142 -3.07 5.26 -4.77
CA ALA A 142 -4.41 4.86 -5.18
C ALA A 142 -4.50 4.81 -6.71
N ARG A 143 -5.40 3.98 -7.25
CA ARG A 143 -5.50 3.78 -8.69
C ARG A 143 -6.13 4.97 -9.41
N GLU A 144 -7.29 5.45 -8.95
CA GLU A 144 -8.00 6.54 -9.65
C GLU A 144 -7.81 7.86 -8.92
N ASN A 145 -8.05 7.89 -7.62
CA ASN A 145 -8.03 9.11 -6.82
C ASN A 145 -6.70 9.29 -6.07
N HIS A 146 -5.73 9.95 -6.69
CA HIS A 146 -4.43 10.23 -6.08
C HIS A 146 -4.47 11.04 -4.76
N GLN A 147 -5.60 11.67 -4.41
CA GLN A 147 -5.79 12.26 -3.08
C GLN A 147 -5.81 11.20 -1.96
N ALA A 148 -6.21 9.97 -2.29
CA ALA A 148 -6.19 8.84 -1.37
C ALA A 148 -4.79 8.24 -1.16
N SER A 149 -3.85 8.53 -2.06
CA SER A 149 -2.46 8.05 -2.00
C SER A 149 -1.74 8.49 -0.72
N ARG A 150 -0.82 7.66 -0.23
CA ARG A 150 -0.10 7.89 1.03
C ARG A 150 1.37 7.55 0.94
N GLN A 151 2.16 8.28 1.71
CA GLN A 151 3.57 8.03 1.94
C GLN A 151 3.73 7.13 3.16
N VAL A 152 4.69 6.20 3.09
CA VAL A 152 5.21 5.45 4.24
C VAL A 152 6.70 5.74 4.35
N ILE A 153 7.11 6.28 5.48
CA ILE A 153 8.45 6.83 5.69
C ILE A 153 9.14 5.99 6.77
N LEU A 154 10.29 5.43 6.42
CA LEU A 154 11.20 4.71 7.31
C LEU A 154 12.46 5.54 7.52
N ASN A 155 12.76 5.90 8.77
CA ASN A 155 14.02 6.57 9.10
C ASN A 155 15.11 5.56 9.50
N PHE A 156 16.35 6.04 9.61
CA PHE A 156 17.51 5.19 9.97
C PHE A 156 17.42 4.59 11.38
N GLN A 157 16.62 5.17 12.29
CA GLN A 157 16.37 4.63 13.62
C GLN A 157 15.29 3.52 13.62
N GLY A 158 14.74 3.16 12.46
CA GLY A 158 13.71 2.15 12.30
C GLY A 158 12.29 2.62 12.62
N ARG A 159 12.05 3.93 12.77
CA ARG A 159 10.72 4.49 12.98
C ARG A 159 9.96 4.54 11.66
N VAL A 160 8.76 3.94 11.66
CA VAL A 160 7.83 3.91 10.53
C VAL A 160 6.67 4.86 10.80
N ARG A 161 6.36 5.73 9.83
CA ARG A 161 5.22 6.66 9.88
C ARG A 161 4.54 6.78 8.53
N SER A 162 3.28 7.21 8.51
CA SER A 162 2.57 7.53 7.27
C SER A 162 2.17 9.01 7.20
N ARG A 163 2.00 9.51 5.98
CA ARG A 163 1.50 10.86 5.67
C ARG A 163 0.67 10.80 4.38
N GLY A 164 -0.24 11.75 4.15
CA GLY A 164 -0.85 11.93 2.83
C GLY A 164 0.19 12.19 1.74
N TYR A 165 -0.04 11.70 0.53
CA TYR A 165 0.86 11.94 -0.62
C TYR A 165 0.84 13.41 -1.06
N LEU A 166 -0.35 14.00 -1.14
CA LEU A 166 -0.54 15.39 -1.55
C LEU A 166 -0.57 16.35 -0.36
N SER A 167 -0.13 17.58 -0.61
CA SER A 167 -0.30 18.73 0.27
C SER A 167 -1.76 19.21 0.27
N ARG A 168 -2.08 20.20 1.11
CA ARG A 168 -3.41 20.83 1.09
C ARG A 168 -3.76 21.47 -0.26
N ASN A 169 -2.75 21.81 -1.06
CA ASN A 169 -2.91 22.42 -2.37
C ASN A 169 -2.99 21.38 -3.51
N GLY A 170 -3.08 20.08 -3.18
CA GLY A 170 -3.18 19.01 -4.18
C GLY A 170 -1.88 18.66 -4.90
N THR A 171 -0.74 19.22 -4.48
CA THR A 171 0.57 18.92 -5.06
C THR A 171 1.39 17.97 -4.18
N PRO A 172 2.22 17.07 -4.75
CA PRO A 172 3.13 16.24 -3.96
C PRO A 172 4.09 17.09 -3.12
N TYR A 173 4.48 16.59 -1.94
CA TYR A 173 5.47 17.28 -1.10
C TYR A 173 6.83 17.33 -1.80
N ALA A 174 7.52 18.48 -1.74
CA ALA A 174 8.85 18.65 -2.35
C ALA A 174 9.89 17.59 -1.93
N SER A 175 9.77 17.05 -0.70
CA SER A 175 10.62 15.97 -0.18
C SER A 175 10.51 14.66 -0.95
N LEU A 176 9.44 14.47 -1.73
CA LEU A 176 9.22 13.28 -2.56
C LEU A 176 10.02 13.32 -3.86
N GLY A 177 10.52 14.49 -4.28
CA GLY A 177 11.30 14.62 -5.51
C GLY A 177 10.58 14.02 -6.72
N SER A 178 11.18 12.99 -7.33
CA SER A 178 10.67 12.30 -8.53
C SER A 178 9.62 11.21 -8.25
N LEU A 179 9.19 11.02 -6.99
CA LEU A 179 8.15 10.05 -6.64
C LEU A 179 6.78 10.58 -7.10
N ALA A 180 6.42 10.27 -8.34
CA ALA A 180 5.13 10.60 -8.91
C ALA A 180 4.28 9.34 -9.08
N CYS A 181 3.05 9.37 -8.53
CA CYS A 181 2.08 8.31 -8.85
C CYS A 181 1.81 8.31 -10.36
N PRO A 182 1.85 7.13 -11.00
CA PRO A 182 1.61 7.02 -12.44
C PRO A 182 0.24 7.60 -12.77
N GLN A 183 0.16 8.39 -13.83
CA GLN A 183 -1.14 8.81 -14.37
C GLN A 183 -1.77 7.59 -15.05
N VAL A 184 -3.06 7.36 -14.80
CA VAL A 184 -3.85 6.33 -15.51
C VAL A 184 -4.08 6.76 -16.95
#